data_AF-A0A928J2C7-F1
#
_entry.id   AF-A0A928J2C7-F1
#
_cell.length_a   1.000
_cell.length_b   1.000
_cell.length_c   1.000
_cell.angle_alpha   90.00
_cell.angle_beta   90.00
_cell.angle_gamma   90.00
#
_symmetry.space_group_name_H-M   'P 1'
#
loop_
_entity.id
_entity.type
_entity.pdbx_description
1 polymer ?
#
loop_
_entity_poly.entity_id
_entity_poly.type
_entity_poly.pdbx_seq_one_letter_code
_entity_poly.pdbx_strand_id
1 'polypeptide(L)'
;MIMKVLAIHLPAFHQIPENDEWWGEGFTEWDNVKSGTPFFKGHYQPIKPIDDYYYDLSKMEDIESQFRIANEYGVHGFIFYHYWFGDGRMLFERPVEMILNNKNIKGNFCFCWANATWITTWHGMDPKTLIEQKYGREEEWEKHLNYFLPIFSDNRYIKKDGKPMLYIYNPSQIPHYDEMLEYWNGRLKEEGFNGIYIVEYISSHNRVLHSEKSDAVMEFEPLYTTFFDISKFNLAKRFICKKLKRVDYQSYDKLWRYKLKRTRTYGGKTIQKSCFVGWDNSARKGRNSMIVKGNTPEKFGKYFKALIDSSRTDADDEFIVINAWNEWSEGAYLEPDSKHGYRYLEQIKNALKKDE
;
A
#
# COMPACT_ATOMS: atom_id res chain seq x y z
N MET A 1 -3.24 23.24 -7.14
CA MET A 1 -2.13 22.42 -7.65
C MET A 1 -2.69 21.21 -8.41
N ILE A 2 -1.90 20.53 -9.24
CA ILE A 2 -2.32 19.24 -9.82
C ILE A 2 -2.08 18.16 -8.77
N MET A 3 -3.10 17.36 -8.48
CA MET A 3 -3.04 16.26 -7.52
C MET A 3 -2.01 15.20 -7.97
N LYS A 4 -1.09 14.83 -7.08
CA LYS A 4 -0.07 13.80 -7.30
C LYS A 4 -0.56 12.45 -6.81
N VAL A 5 -0.68 11.50 -7.73
CA VAL A 5 -1.16 10.14 -7.43
C VAL A 5 -0.01 9.24 -7.02
N LEU A 6 -0.05 8.71 -5.81
CA LEU A 6 0.87 7.69 -5.32
C LEU A 6 0.17 6.32 -5.33
N ALA A 7 0.89 5.27 -5.69
CA ALA A 7 0.36 3.90 -5.61
C ALA A 7 1.23 3.04 -4.68
N ILE A 8 0.61 2.29 -3.79
CA ILE A 8 1.32 1.34 -2.93
C ILE A 8 1.95 0.25 -3.80
N HIS A 9 3.19 -0.15 -3.49
CA HIS A 9 3.93 -1.10 -4.30
C HIS A 9 4.52 -2.21 -3.43
N LEU A 10 4.18 -3.45 -3.79
CA LEU A 10 4.66 -4.65 -3.15
C LEU A 10 5.95 -5.15 -3.86
N PRO A 11 7.09 -5.21 -3.16
CA PRO A 11 8.36 -5.63 -3.77
C PRO A 11 8.50 -7.16 -3.93
N ALA A 12 7.57 -7.96 -3.42
CA ALA A 12 7.68 -9.42 -3.27
C ALA A 12 7.52 -10.27 -4.56
N PHE A 13 7.56 -9.66 -5.74
CA PHE A 13 7.50 -10.37 -7.03
C PHE A 13 8.89 -10.75 -7.54
N HIS A 14 9.69 -11.35 -6.66
CA HIS A 14 10.95 -12.00 -6.98
C HIS A 14 11.27 -13.02 -5.90
N GLN A 15 12.12 -13.99 -6.24
CA GLN A 15 12.52 -15.05 -5.33
C GLN A 15 13.45 -14.50 -4.24
N ILE A 16 13.24 -14.94 -3.00
CA ILE A 16 14.15 -14.72 -1.87
C ILE A 16 14.33 -16.04 -1.11
N PRO A 17 15.50 -16.27 -0.47
CA PRO A 17 15.77 -17.52 0.24
C PRO A 17 14.74 -17.87 1.32
N GLU A 18 14.26 -16.87 2.07
CA GLU A 18 13.28 -17.07 3.13
C GLU A 18 11.93 -17.60 2.61
N ASN A 19 11.46 -17.05 1.48
CA ASN A 19 10.22 -17.52 0.88
C ASN A 19 10.36 -18.91 0.30
N ASP A 20 11.52 -19.25 -0.27
CA ASP A 20 11.79 -20.61 -0.74
C ASP A 20 11.72 -21.63 0.40
N GLU A 21 12.29 -21.27 1.56
CA GLU A 21 12.25 -22.11 2.76
C GLU A 21 10.82 -22.31 3.27
N TRP A 22 9.99 -21.26 3.25
CA TRP A 22 8.66 -21.30 3.87
C TRP A 22 7.56 -21.82 2.94
N TRP A 23 7.65 -21.52 1.64
CA TRP A 23 6.56 -21.71 0.68
C TRP A 23 6.92 -22.66 -0.47
N GLY A 24 8.20 -23.02 -0.59
CA GLY A 24 8.72 -23.91 -1.63
C GLY A 24 9.63 -23.18 -2.61
N GLU A 25 10.57 -23.93 -3.18
CA GLU A 25 11.60 -23.41 -4.10
C GLU A 25 10.98 -22.67 -5.30
N GLY A 26 11.46 -21.44 -5.54
CA GLY A 26 11.02 -20.59 -6.64
C GLY A 26 9.79 -19.74 -6.32
N PHE A 27 9.33 -19.71 -5.07
CA PHE A 27 8.10 -19.01 -4.70
C PHE A 27 8.20 -17.50 -4.92
N THR A 28 7.17 -16.95 -5.53
CA THR A 28 6.90 -15.51 -5.65
C THR A 28 5.43 -15.23 -5.40
N GLU A 29 5.06 -13.96 -5.29
CA GLU A 29 3.64 -13.58 -5.22
C GLU A 29 2.82 -14.00 -6.45
N TRP A 30 3.46 -14.30 -7.59
CA TRP A 30 2.76 -14.85 -8.74
C TRP A 30 2.17 -16.24 -8.50
N ASP A 31 2.77 -17.04 -7.62
CA ASP A 31 2.28 -18.38 -7.30
C ASP A 31 0.93 -18.31 -6.57
N ASN A 32 0.78 -17.34 -5.65
CA ASN A 32 -0.50 -17.03 -5.03
C ASN A 32 -1.53 -16.66 -6.09
N VAL A 33 -1.18 -15.76 -7.03
CA VAL A 33 -2.09 -15.30 -8.09
C VAL A 33 -2.55 -16.45 -8.99
N LYS A 34 -1.61 -17.28 -9.46
CA LYS A 34 -1.87 -18.44 -10.33
C LYS A 34 -2.73 -19.50 -9.64
N SER A 35 -2.66 -19.61 -8.32
CA SER A 35 -3.46 -20.55 -7.53
C SER A 35 -4.94 -20.13 -7.36
N GLY A 36 -5.29 -18.90 -7.74
CA GLY A 36 -6.65 -18.36 -7.60
C GLY A 36 -7.69 -19.21 -8.33
N THR A 37 -8.84 -19.45 -7.68
CA THR A 37 -9.96 -20.23 -8.26
C THR A 37 -11.31 -19.51 -8.16
N PRO A 38 -12.22 -19.69 -9.14
CA PRO A 38 -13.55 -19.10 -9.08
C PRO A 38 -14.45 -19.64 -7.95
N PHE A 39 -14.88 -18.76 -7.05
CA PHE A 39 -15.88 -19.07 -6.01
C PHE A 39 -17.35 -18.91 -6.41
N PHE A 40 -17.66 -18.25 -7.53
CA PHE A 40 -19.03 -18.05 -8.02
C PHE A 40 -19.04 -17.84 -9.54
N LYS A 41 -20.20 -18.01 -10.18
CA LYS A 41 -20.34 -17.82 -11.65
C LYS A 41 -19.93 -16.40 -12.04
N GLY A 42 -19.02 -16.28 -13.01
CA GLY A 42 -18.48 -15.01 -13.48
C GLY A 42 -17.41 -14.39 -12.56
N HIS A 43 -16.94 -15.11 -11.54
CA HIS A 43 -15.77 -14.73 -10.77
C HIS A 43 -14.52 -14.92 -11.63
N TYR A 44 -13.82 -13.82 -11.90
CA TYR A 44 -12.59 -13.81 -12.71
C TYR A 44 -11.38 -14.14 -11.84
N GLN A 45 -11.07 -15.43 -11.71
CA GLN A 45 -9.86 -15.98 -11.11
C GLN A 45 -9.42 -17.24 -11.90
N PRO A 46 -8.11 -17.53 -12.03
CA PRO A 46 -7.01 -16.65 -11.65
C PRO A 46 -7.01 -15.38 -12.52
N ILE A 47 -6.74 -14.23 -11.89
CA ILE A 47 -6.45 -12.98 -12.61
C ILE A 47 -5.08 -13.10 -13.29
N LYS A 48 -4.88 -12.36 -14.38
CA LYS A 48 -3.66 -12.45 -15.20
C LYS A 48 -3.15 -11.07 -15.60
N PRO A 49 -1.84 -10.82 -15.52
CA PRO A 49 -1.25 -9.62 -16.08
C PRO A 49 -1.51 -9.52 -17.59
N ILE A 50 -1.42 -8.31 -18.13
CA ILE A 50 -1.53 -8.10 -19.57
C ILE A 50 -0.50 -8.99 -20.30
N ASP A 51 -0.91 -9.53 -21.45
CA ASP A 51 -0.11 -10.44 -22.29
C ASP A 51 0.45 -11.68 -21.57
N ASP A 52 -0.15 -12.07 -20.42
CA ASP A 52 0.37 -13.15 -19.56
C ASP A 52 1.84 -12.90 -19.15
N TYR A 53 2.29 -11.64 -19.04
CA TYR A 53 3.64 -11.28 -18.64
C TYR A 53 3.81 -11.23 -17.11
N TYR A 54 4.41 -12.27 -16.54
CA TYR A 54 4.73 -12.37 -15.11
C TYR A 54 6.15 -11.83 -14.87
N TYR A 55 6.26 -10.55 -14.53
CA TYR A 55 7.54 -9.87 -14.31
C TYR A 55 8.30 -10.37 -13.08
N ASP A 56 9.59 -10.05 -13.00
CA ASP A 56 10.48 -10.35 -11.88
C ASP A 56 11.18 -9.06 -11.41
N LEU A 57 10.86 -8.60 -10.20
CA LEU A 57 11.40 -7.34 -9.64
C LEU A 57 12.88 -7.41 -9.27
N SER A 58 13.53 -8.55 -9.48
CA SER A 58 14.97 -8.68 -9.44
C SER A 58 15.66 -8.23 -10.74
N LYS A 59 14.87 -7.90 -11.77
CA LYS A 59 15.29 -7.43 -13.10
C LYS A 59 14.99 -5.94 -13.29
N MET A 60 15.96 -5.23 -13.86
CA MET A 60 15.88 -3.76 -13.96
C MET A 60 14.83 -3.32 -14.98
N GLU A 61 14.72 -4.04 -16.10
CA GLU A 61 13.78 -3.77 -17.18
C GLU A 61 12.32 -3.82 -16.71
N ASP A 62 12.01 -4.69 -15.74
CA ASP A 62 10.67 -4.83 -15.16
C ASP A 62 10.33 -3.64 -14.26
N ILE A 63 11.27 -3.22 -13.41
CA ILE A 63 11.14 -2.01 -12.59
C ILE A 63 10.99 -0.77 -13.49
N GLU A 64 11.83 -0.63 -14.52
CA GLU A 64 11.78 0.47 -15.48
C GLU A 64 10.44 0.52 -16.22
N SER A 65 9.93 -0.64 -16.64
CA SER A 65 8.64 -0.74 -17.32
C SER A 65 7.49 -0.29 -16.41
N GLN A 66 7.49 -0.66 -15.13
CA GLN A 66 6.46 -0.23 -14.18
C GLN A 66 6.44 1.29 -14.01
N PHE A 67 7.60 1.91 -13.79
CA PHE A 67 7.68 3.38 -13.70
C PHE A 67 7.27 4.06 -15.00
N ARG A 68 7.68 3.53 -16.15
CA ARG A 68 7.30 4.07 -17.46
C ARG A 68 5.78 4.07 -17.64
N ILE A 69 5.11 2.94 -17.36
CA ILE A 69 3.65 2.83 -17.46
C ILE A 69 2.99 3.77 -16.44
N ALA A 70 3.42 3.76 -15.18
CA ALA A 70 2.89 4.64 -14.14
C ALA A 70 2.91 6.12 -14.57
N ASN A 71 4.06 6.60 -15.04
CA ASN A 71 4.23 7.98 -15.49
C ASN A 71 3.33 8.32 -16.70
N GLU A 72 3.22 7.42 -17.67
CA GLU A 72 2.41 7.61 -18.89
C GLU A 72 0.92 7.90 -18.57
N TYR A 73 0.44 7.36 -17.45
CA TYR A 73 -0.95 7.48 -17.02
C TYR A 73 -1.16 8.39 -15.79
N GLY A 74 -0.12 9.14 -15.39
CA GLY A 74 -0.24 10.17 -14.35
C GLY A 74 -0.13 9.64 -12.91
N VAL A 75 0.37 8.42 -12.71
CA VAL A 75 0.82 7.96 -11.40
C VAL A 75 2.19 8.60 -11.14
N HIS A 76 2.25 9.50 -10.16
CA HIS A 76 3.42 10.33 -9.83
C HIS A 76 4.58 9.52 -9.23
N GLY A 77 4.26 8.46 -8.48
CA GLY A 77 5.27 7.64 -7.83
C GLY A 77 4.70 6.48 -7.03
N PHE A 78 5.61 5.70 -6.45
CA PHE A 78 5.29 4.50 -5.69
C PHE A 78 5.59 4.64 -4.19
N ILE A 79 4.76 4.02 -3.36
CA ILE A 79 5.02 3.83 -1.94
C ILE A 79 5.44 2.36 -1.78
N PHE A 80 6.74 2.09 -1.77
CA PHE A 80 7.25 0.74 -1.60
C PHE A 80 7.06 0.28 -0.15
N TYR A 81 6.56 -0.93 0.04
CA TYR A 81 6.70 -1.57 1.35
C TYR A 81 8.19 -1.81 1.63
N HIS A 82 8.61 -1.32 2.79
CA HIS A 82 9.95 -1.49 3.35
C HIS A 82 9.87 -2.42 4.55
N TYR A 83 10.65 -3.49 4.55
CA TYR A 83 10.68 -4.47 5.63
C TYR A 83 12.02 -4.39 6.36
N TRP A 84 11.96 -3.94 7.61
CA TRP A 84 13.08 -3.87 8.52
C TRP A 84 12.65 -4.48 9.85
N PHE A 85 13.29 -5.58 10.25
CA PHE A 85 12.88 -6.39 11.40
C PHE A 85 13.72 -6.15 12.65
N GLY A 86 14.69 -5.24 12.60
CA GLY A 86 15.68 -5.04 13.65
C GLY A 86 16.99 -5.74 13.36
N ASP A 87 18.08 -5.30 14.00
CA ASP A 87 19.43 -5.87 13.88
C ASP A 87 19.95 -5.88 12.42
N GLY A 88 19.48 -4.94 11.58
CA GLY A 88 19.83 -4.86 10.16
C GLY A 88 19.15 -5.90 9.26
N ARG A 89 18.25 -6.74 9.80
CA ARG A 89 17.55 -7.75 8.99
C ARG A 89 16.45 -7.10 8.15
N MET A 90 16.56 -7.27 6.84
CA MET A 90 15.58 -6.82 5.85
C MET A 90 15.06 -7.97 5.00
N LEU A 91 13.96 -7.74 4.28
CA LEU A 91 13.50 -8.59 3.20
C LEU A 91 13.01 -7.73 2.04
N PHE A 92 13.19 -8.22 0.81
CA PHE A 92 12.74 -7.58 -0.43
C PHE A 92 13.32 -6.17 -0.68
N GLU A 93 14.49 -5.86 -0.14
CA GLU A 93 15.19 -4.59 -0.34
C GLU A 93 15.74 -4.43 -1.77
N ARG A 94 16.05 -5.55 -2.43
CA ARG A 94 16.74 -5.60 -3.73
C ARG A 94 16.12 -4.69 -4.81
N PRO A 95 14.79 -4.68 -5.06
CA PRO A 95 14.22 -3.81 -6.09
C PRO A 95 14.48 -2.33 -5.83
N VAL A 96 14.47 -1.90 -4.57
CA VAL A 96 14.67 -0.49 -4.24
C VAL A 96 16.16 -0.11 -4.22
N GLU A 97 17.04 -1.03 -3.83
CA GLU A 97 18.48 -0.83 -3.99
C GLU A 97 18.87 -0.73 -5.47
N MET A 98 18.25 -1.54 -6.33
CA MET A 98 18.40 -1.42 -7.79
C MET A 98 17.95 -0.04 -8.28
N ILE A 99 16.80 0.46 -7.82
CA ILE A 99 16.34 1.83 -8.12
C ILE A 99 17.39 2.85 -7.68
N LEU A 100 17.89 2.74 -6.45
CA LEU A 100 18.88 3.67 -5.88
C LEU A 100 20.17 3.68 -6.71
N ASN A 101 20.65 2.52 -7.14
CA ASN A 101 21.89 2.35 -7.88
C ASN A 101 21.76 2.73 -9.36
N ASN A 102 20.55 2.77 -9.92
CA ASN A 102 20.30 3.20 -11.28
C ASN A 102 19.53 4.53 -11.33
N LYS A 103 20.26 5.64 -11.46
CA LYS A 103 19.68 7.00 -11.56
C LYS A 103 18.95 7.28 -12.88
N ASN A 104 18.99 6.35 -13.85
CA ASN A 104 18.26 6.50 -15.11
C ASN A 104 16.76 6.23 -14.96
N ILE A 105 16.35 5.45 -13.95
CA ILE A 105 14.93 5.22 -13.65
C ILE A 105 14.26 6.55 -13.35
N LYS A 106 13.30 6.90 -14.20
CA LYS A 106 12.48 8.11 -14.07
C LYS A 106 11.21 7.76 -13.33
N GLY A 107 11.15 8.11 -12.06
CA GLY A 107 9.96 7.89 -11.25
C GLY A 107 10.22 8.25 -9.81
N ASN A 108 9.20 8.78 -9.14
CA ASN A 108 9.32 9.17 -7.75
C ASN A 108 8.93 8.01 -6.84
N PHE A 109 9.49 7.95 -5.65
CA PHE A 109 9.13 6.92 -4.70
C PHE A 109 9.31 7.37 -3.25
N CYS A 110 8.62 6.70 -2.34
CA CYS A 110 8.86 6.78 -0.90
C CYS A 110 8.54 5.42 -0.26
N PHE A 111 8.63 5.36 1.07
CA PHE A 111 8.47 4.10 1.79
C PHE A 111 7.25 4.06 2.68
N CYS A 112 6.71 2.85 2.84
CA CYS A 112 5.91 2.45 3.98
C CYS A 112 6.66 1.38 4.76
N TRP A 113 7.08 1.67 5.99
CA TRP A 113 7.64 0.65 6.86
C TRP A 113 6.52 -0.30 7.29
N ALA A 114 6.55 -1.52 6.73
CA ALA A 114 5.63 -2.61 7.04
C ALA A 114 6.07 -3.29 8.34
N ASN A 115 5.90 -2.55 9.44
CA ASN A 115 6.52 -2.82 10.74
C ASN A 115 5.78 -3.87 11.58
N ALA A 116 5.28 -4.95 10.98
CA ALA A 116 4.57 -5.99 11.71
C ALA A 116 5.38 -7.30 11.72
N THR A 117 5.30 -8.04 12.83
CA THR A 117 5.78 -9.43 12.89
C THR A 117 5.18 -10.24 11.74
N TRP A 118 6.02 -10.97 11.01
CA TRP A 118 5.56 -11.85 9.96
C TRP A 118 5.06 -13.16 10.55
N ILE A 119 3.78 -13.42 10.29
CA ILE A 119 3.08 -14.62 10.70
C ILE A 119 2.40 -15.27 9.49
N THR A 120 2.34 -16.59 9.46
CA THR A 120 1.72 -17.36 8.36
C THR A 120 0.24 -17.05 8.10
N THR A 121 -0.47 -16.36 9.01
CA THR A 121 -1.87 -15.95 8.79
C THR A 121 -2.05 -14.96 7.65
N TRP A 122 -0.99 -14.24 7.25
CA TRP A 122 -1.01 -13.40 6.05
C TRP A 122 -1.28 -14.25 4.79
N HIS A 123 -0.81 -15.50 4.78
CA HIS A 123 -1.08 -16.53 3.76
C HIS A 123 -2.29 -17.43 4.11
N GLY A 124 -3.12 -17.02 5.07
CA GLY A 124 -4.36 -17.73 5.42
C GLY A 124 -4.17 -19.04 6.20
N MET A 125 -2.97 -19.32 6.69
CA MET A 125 -2.63 -20.51 7.48
C MET A 125 -2.78 -20.27 8.99
N ASP A 126 -2.70 -21.35 9.79
CA ASP A 126 -2.66 -21.26 11.25
C ASP A 126 -1.43 -20.48 11.72
N PRO A 127 -1.54 -19.66 12.80
CA PRO A 127 -0.52 -18.69 13.18
C PRO A 127 0.78 -19.36 13.62
N LYS A 128 1.84 -19.14 12.85
CA LYS A 128 3.23 -19.40 13.21
C LYS A 128 4.06 -18.17 12.84
N THR A 129 4.89 -17.72 13.77
CA THR A 129 5.84 -16.63 13.54
C THR A 129 6.95 -17.10 12.61
N LEU A 130 7.19 -16.34 11.54
CA LEU A 130 8.27 -16.54 10.58
C LEU A 130 9.46 -15.64 10.93
N ILE A 131 9.20 -14.34 11.08
CA ILE A 131 10.18 -13.35 11.54
C ILE A 131 9.51 -12.44 12.57
N GLU A 132 10.14 -12.33 13.73
CA GLU A 132 9.76 -11.39 14.78
C GLU A 132 10.17 -9.97 14.40
N GLN A 133 9.26 -9.01 14.59
CA GLN A 133 9.59 -7.59 14.48
C GLN A 133 10.22 -7.09 15.78
N LYS A 134 11.44 -6.57 15.69
CA LYS A 134 12.14 -5.85 16.76
C LYS A 134 12.32 -4.39 16.37
N TYR A 135 12.29 -3.52 17.38
CA TYR A 135 12.38 -2.06 17.21
C TYR A 135 13.59 -1.43 17.88
N GLY A 136 14.15 -2.14 18.87
CA GLY A 136 15.30 -1.66 19.64
C GLY A 136 15.07 -0.30 20.31
N ARG A 137 16.15 0.47 20.38
CA ARG A 137 16.26 1.84 20.91
C ARG A 137 17.18 2.63 19.98
N GLU A 138 17.80 3.71 20.45
CA GLU A 138 18.65 4.62 19.65
C GLU A 138 19.65 3.91 18.73
N GLU A 139 20.36 2.87 19.19
CA GLU A 139 21.30 2.13 18.33
C GLU A 139 20.61 1.50 17.11
N GLU A 140 19.43 0.91 17.32
CA GLU A 140 18.66 0.30 16.24
C GLU A 140 18.02 1.36 15.34
N TRP A 141 17.54 2.45 15.94
CA TRP A 141 16.98 3.58 15.20
C TRP A 141 18.03 4.23 14.30
N GLU A 142 19.27 4.36 14.77
CA GLU A 142 20.39 4.88 13.98
C GLU A 142 20.78 3.93 12.84
N LYS A 143 20.82 2.61 13.09
CA LYS A 143 21.05 1.62 12.01
C LYS A 143 19.99 1.73 10.92
N HIS A 144 18.72 1.81 11.30
CA HIS A 144 17.62 1.93 10.36
C HIS A 144 17.66 3.28 9.61
N LEU A 145 17.98 4.36 10.32
CA LEU A 145 18.14 5.68 9.70
C LEU A 145 19.29 5.70 8.69
N ASN A 146 20.44 5.09 9.03
CA ASN A 146 21.61 5.03 8.15
C ASN A 146 21.31 4.30 6.84
N TYR A 147 20.44 3.29 6.86
CA TYR A 147 19.92 2.69 5.63
C TYR A 147 19.10 3.69 4.81
N PHE A 148 18.27 4.50 5.46
CA PHE A 148 17.45 5.50 4.78
C PHE A 148 18.23 6.71 4.24
N LEU A 149 19.30 7.17 4.89
CA LEU A 149 20.02 8.39 4.50
C LEU A 149 20.43 8.49 3.01
N PRO A 150 21.09 7.49 2.41
CA PRO A 150 21.43 7.55 0.98
C PRO A 150 20.18 7.56 0.09
N ILE A 151 19.07 6.97 0.55
CA ILE A 151 17.80 6.90 -0.18
C ILE A 151 17.05 8.22 -0.10
N PHE A 152 16.95 8.81 1.10
CA PHE A 152 16.33 10.12 1.31
C PHE A 152 17.07 11.22 0.56
N SER A 153 18.38 11.06 0.37
CA SER A 153 19.21 11.99 -0.42
C SER A 153 18.98 11.85 -1.94
N ASP A 154 18.31 10.80 -2.42
CA ASP A 154 17.96 10.68 -3.82
C ASP A 154 16.93 11.76 -4.22
N ASN A 155 17.17 12.45 -5.35
CA ASN A 155 16.27 13.49 -5.86
C ASN A 155 14.90 12.95 -6.27
N ARG A 156 14.78 11.64 -6.50
CA ARG A 156 13.52 10.96 -6.81
C ARG A 156 12.74 10.57 -5.55
N TYR A 157 13.36 10.63 -4.38
CA TYR A 157 12.65 10.35 -3.13
C TYR A 157 11.68 11.48 -2.81
N ILE A 158 10.41 11.12 -2.61
CA ILE A 158 9.33 12.09 -2.37
C ILE A 158 9.56 12.77 -1.03
N LYS A 159 9.54 14.09 -1.07
CA LYS A 159 9.68 14.98 0.09
C LYS A 159 8.51 15.95 0.12
N LYS A 160 8.04 16.29 1.31
CA LYS A 160 7.07 17.37 1.54
C LYS A 160 7.72 18.42 2.43
N ASP A 161 7.76 19.67 1.97
CA ASP A 161 8.43 20.79 2.66
C ASP A 161 9.90 20.51 3.03
N GLY A 162 10.62 19.79 2.15
CA GLY A 162 12.02 19.40 2.36
C GLY A 162 12.23 18.24 3.33
N LYS A 163 11.16 17.64 3.85
CA LYS A 163 11.20 16.46 4.72
C LYS A 163 10.95 15.17 3.90
N PRO A 164 11.81 14.14 3.95
CA PRO A 164 11.48 12.81 3.40
C PRO A 164 10.16 12.28 3.96
N MET A 165 9.28 11.83 3.06
CA MET A 165 8.00 11.25 3.41
C MET A 165 8.16 9.77 3.75
N LEU A 166 7.75 9.36 4.95
CA LEU A 166 7.77 7.96 5.39
C LEU A 166 6.42 7.58 5.99
N TYR A 167 5.83 6.50 5.50
CA TYR A 167 4.62 5.93 6.06
C TYR A 167 4.96 4.86 7.09
N ILE A 168 4.19 4.79 8.17
CA ILE A 168 4.30 3.75 9.20
C ILE A 168 3.01 2.93 9.22
N TYR A 169 3.11 1.61 9.00
CA TYR A 169 1.93 0.74 8.85
C TYR A 169 1.16 0.53 10.17
N ASN A 170 1.88 0.33 11.27
CA ASN A 170 1.29 0.11 12.59
C ASN A 170 2.09 0.79 13.71
N PRO A 171 1.97 2.13 13.84
CA PRO A 171 2.68 2.91 14.87
C PRO A 171 2.51 2.34 16.29
N SER A 172 1.30 1.87 16.63
CA SER A 172 0.96 1.35 17.96
C SER A 172 1.78 0.13 18.41
N GLN A 173 2.48 -0.55 17.50
CA GLN A 173 3.36 -1.67 17.84
C GLN A 173 4.79 -1.24 18.15
N ILE A 174 5.17 0.00 17.86
CA ILE A 174 6.53 0.51 18.05
C ILE A 174 6.65 1.01 19.50
N PRO A 175 7.41 0.33 20.37
CA PRO A 175 7.69 0.85 21.70
C PRO A 175 8.46 2.16 21.57
N HIS A 176 8.10 3.17 22.38
CA HIS A 176 8.78 4.46 22.38
C HIS A 176 8.75 5.19 21.03
N TYR A 177 7.67 5.01 20.26
CA TYR A 177 7.46 5.63 18.96
C TYR A 177 7.80 7.13 18.92
N ASP A 178 7.30 7.86 19.92
CA ASP A 178 7.50 9.30 20.04
C ASP A 178 8.97 9.71 20.25
N GLU A 179 9.75 8.89 20.97
CA GLU A 179 11.18 9.10 21.18
C GLU A 179 11.97 8.75 19.91
N MET A 180 11.57 7.68 19.21
CA MET A 180 12.14 7.29 17.91
C MET A 180 11.96 8.39 16.86
N LEU A 181 10.76 8.96 16.77
CA LEU A 181 10.49 10.07 15.83
C LEU A 181 11.32 11.30 16.16
N GLU A 182 11.48 11.65 17.44
CA GLU A 182 12.34 12.76 17.86
C GLU A 182 13.80 12.50 17.50
N TYR A 183 14.29 11.28 17.75
CA TYR A 183 15.65 10.87 17.41
C TYR A 183 15.92 11.00 15.91
N TRP A 184 15.08 10.40 15.06
CA TRP A 184 15.19 10.52 13.61
C TRP A 184 15.07 11.97 13.13
N ASN A 185 14.14 12.75 13.69
CA ASN A 185 13.95 14.14 13.31
C ASN A 185 15.18 15.01 13.68
N GLY A 186 15.83 14.74 14.80
CA GLY A 186 17.08 15.39 15.20
C GLY A 186 18.22 15.04 14.25
N ARG A 187 18.49 13.75 14.07
CA ARG A 187 19.54 13.25 13.17
C ARG A 187 19.37 13.73 11.74
N LEU A 188 18.15 13.70 11.19
CA LEU A 188 17.89 14.19 9.82
C LEU A 188 18.16 15.68 9.65
N LYS A 189 18.00 16.50 10.69
CA LYS A 189 18.37 17.92 10.64
C LYS A 189 19.88 18.11 10.60
N GLU A 190 20.64 17.26 11.28
CA GLU A 190 22.11 17.26 11.22
C GLU A 190 22.61 16.88 9.81
N GLU A 191 21.89 15.98 9.13
CA GLU A 191 22.15 15.59 7.73
C GLU A 191 21.61 16.61 6.69
N GLY A 192 21.05 17.74 7.14
CA GLY A 192 20.61 18.84 6.28
C GLY A 192 19.17 18.77 5.76
N PHE A 193 18.35 17.84 6.27
CA PHE A 193 16.91 17.80 5.98
C PHE A 193 16.11 18.71 6.94
N ASN A 194 14.87 19.05 6.59
CA ASN A 194 13.98 19.81 7.47
C ASN A 194 13.31 18.95 8.57
N GLY A 195 13.77 17.71 8.74
CA GLY A 195 13.13 16.68 9.56
C GLY A 195 12.56 15.53 8.73
N ILE A 196 11.62 14.78 9.30
CA ILE A 196 10.88 13.70 8.62
C ILE A 196 9.40 14.03 8.53
N TYR A 197 8.74 13.64 7.43
CA TYR A 197 7.29 13.77 7.26
C TYR A 197 6.64 12.41 7.44
N ILE A 198 5.98 12.20 8.58
CA ILE A 198 5.42 10.91 8.98
C ILE A 198 3.94 10.83 8.60
N VAL A 199 3.58 9.72 7.94
CA VAL A 199 2.19 9.39 7.63
C VAL A 199 1.80 8.08 8.33
N GLU A 200 0.86 8.14 9.26
CA GLU A 200 0.36 6.93 9.91
C GLU A 200 -0.72 6.23 9.09
N TYR A 201 -0.61 4.93 8.87
CA TYR A 201 -1.73 4.14 8.37
C TYR A 201 -2.81 4.05 9.43
N ILE A 202 -4.06 4.33 9.05
CA ILE A 202 -5.24 4.02 9.86
C ILE A 202 -5.90 2.77 9.28
N SER A 203 -6.02 1.74 10.11
CA SER A 203 -6.51 0.41 9.73
C SER A 203 -7.20 -0.28 10.90
N SER A 204 -7.55 -1.56 10.75
CA SER A 204 -8.06 -2.37 11.87
C SER A 204 -7.00 -2.61 12.96
N HIS A 205 -5.71 -2.48 12.63
CA HIS A 205 -4.56 -2.69 13.53
C HIS A 205 -4.14 -1.38 14.22
N ASN A 206 -4.11 -0.26 13.49
CA ASN A 206 -3.90 1.09 14.06
C ASN A 206 -5.16 1.93 13.86
N ARG A 207 -6.03 1.97 14.87
CA ARG A 207 -7.43 2.43 14.67
C ARG A 207 -7.63 3.93 14.82
N VAL A 208 -6.68 4.62 15.41
CA VAL A 208 -6.71 6.06 15.73
C VAL A 208 -5.34 6.64 15.42
N LEU A 209 -5.23 7.96 15.42
CA LEU A 209 -3.94 8.63 15.45
C LEU A 209 -3.18 8.15 16.68
N HIS A 210 -1.97 7.63 16.48
CA HIS A 210 -1.14 7.13 17.56
C HIS A 210 -0.34 8.25 18.22
N SER A 211 0.21 9.16 17.41
CA SER A 211 1.05 10.26 17.91
C SER A 211 0.70 11.61 17.32
N GLU A 212 0.71 12.63 18.18
CA GLU A 212 0.65 14.04 17.77
C GLU A 212 1.96 14.52 17.13
N LYS A 213 3.04 13.73 17.19
CA LYS A 213 4.30 14.04 16.49
C LYS A 213 4.28 13.67 15.01
N SER A 214 3.32 12.85 14.59
CA SER A 214 3.09 12.52 13.18
C SER A 214 2.51 13.71 12.42
N ASP A 215 2.87 13.87 11.14
CA ASP A 215 2.42 15.00 10.32
C ASP A 215 1.04 14.75 9.67
N ALA A 216 0.77 13.50 9.30
CA ALA A 216 -0.46 13.12 8.60
C ALA A 216 -0.91 11.68 8.90
N VAL A 217 -2.11 11.35 8.41
CA VAL A 217 -2.65 9.99 8.40
C VAL A 217 -3.11 9.59 7.00
N MET A 218 -3.10 8.29 6.71
CA MET A 218 -3.66 7.71 5.50
C MET A 218 -4.63 6.58 5.85
N GLU A 219 -5.86 6.66 5.34
CA GLU A 219 -6.92 5.69 5.65
C GLU A 219 -6.79 4.46 4.74
N PHE A 220 -6.35 3.29 5.22
CA PHE A 220 -6.00 2.17 4.34
C PHE A 220 -7.23 1.48 3.72
N GLU A 221 -7.61 1.87 2.50
CA GLU A 221 -8.80 1.36 1.81
C GLU A 221 -8.58 0.06 1.04
N PRO A 222 -9.63 -0.76 0.82
CA PRO A 222 -11.00 -0.62 1.33
C PRO A 222 -11.18 -1.12 2.77
N LEU A 223 -10.12 -1.67 3.37
CA LEU A 223 -10.19 -2.29 4.69
C LEU A 223 -10.69 -1.30 5.75
N TYR A 224 -10.24 -0.05 5.68
CA TYR A 224 -10.76 1.05 6.50
C TYR A 224 -12.28 1.14 6.41
N THR A 225 -12.85 1.39 5.22
CA THR A 225 -14.30 1.59 5.07
C THR A 225 -15.06 0.39 5.59
N THR A 226 -14.58 -0.82 5.29
CA THR A 226 -15.24 -2.06 5.70
C THR A 226 -15.19 -2.32 7.21
N PHE A 227 -14.27 -1.68 7.93
CA PHE A 227 -14.14 -1.82 9.38
C PHE A 227 -14.88 -0.70 10.13
N PHE A 228 -14.76 0.55 9.67
CA PHE A 228 -15.24 1.72 10.41
C PHE A 228 -16.61 2.24 9.96
N ASP A 229 -16.96 2.16 8.67
CA ASP A 229 -18.07 2.95 8.13
C ASP A 229 -19.31 2.13 7.76
N ILE A 230 -19.17 0.82 7.54
CA ILE A 230 -20.32 0.00 7.20
C ILE A 230 -21.26 -0.16 8.40
N SER A 231 -22.54 -0.42 8.12
CA SER A 231 -23.54 -0.62 9.19
C SER A 231 -23.16 -1.76 10.16
N LYS A 232 -23.62 -1.64 11.42
CA LYS A 232 -23.46 -2.70 12.45
C LYS A 232 -23.99 -4.06 11.98
N PHE A 233 -25.08 -4.06 11.21
CA PHE A 233 -25.62 -5.28 10.59
C PHE A 233 -24.61 -5.92 9.62
N ASN A 234 -23.97 -5.12 8.76
CA ASN A 234 -22.94 -5.64 7.86
C ASN A 234 -21.70 -6.09 8.63
N LEU A 235 -21.27 -5.40 9.69
CA LEU A 235 -20.18 -5.88 10.55
C LEU A 235 -20.49 -7.24 11.18
N ALA A 236 -21.71 -7.42 11.71
CA ALA A 236 -22.16 -8.72 12.24
C ALA A 236 -22.17 -9.81 11.16
N LYS A 237 -22.64 -9.48 9.94
CA LYS A 237 -22.59 -10.41 8.80
C LYS A 237 -21.16 -10.82 8.46
N ARG A 238 -20.21 -9.88 8.43
CA ARG A 238 -18.78 -10.17 8.20
C ARG A 238 -18.23 -11.14 9.25
N PHE A 239 -18.54 -10.89 10.52
CA PHE A 239 -18.14 -11.77 11.62
C PHE A 239 -18.70 -13.18 11.44
N ILE A 240 -19.97 -13.31 11.05
CA ILE A 240 -20.61 -14.60 10.76
C ILE A 240 -19.93 -15.28 9.56
N CYS A 241 -19.65 -14.57 8.47
CA CYS A 241 -18.92 -15.11 7.32
C CYS A 241 -17.56 -15.69 7.74
N LYS A 242 -16.78 -14.94 8.52
CA LYS A 242 -15.49 -15.40 9.05
C LYS A 242 -15.64 -16.65 9.92
N LYS A 243 -16.60 -16.65 10.86
CA LYS A 243 -16.86 -17.79 11.75
C LYS A 243 -17.29 -19.06 11.00
N LEU A 244 -18.07 -18.90 9.93
CA LEU A 244 -18.58 -20.01 9.12
C LEU A 244 -17.68 -20.38 7.93
N LYS A 245 -16.48 -19.79 7.83
CA LYS A 245 -15.57 -19.95 6.69
C LYS A 245 -16.26 -19.75 5.34
N ARG A 246 -16.99 -18.64 5.21
CA ARG A 246 -17.70 -18.22 4.01
C ARG A 246 -17.15 -16.89 3.51
N VAL A 247 -17.16 -16.74 2.18
CA VAL A 247 -16.70 -15.52 1.54
C VAL A 247 -17.54 -14.33 2.02
N ASP A 248 -16.86 -13.27 2.42
CA ASP A 248 -17.47 -12.01 2.78
C ASP A 248 -17.62 -11.11 1.55
N TYR A 249 -18.84 -11.01 1.03
CA TYR A 249 -19.15 -10.17 -0.12
C TYR A 249 -19.51 -8.74 0.28
N GLN A 250 -18.77 -7.78 -0.29
CA GLN A 250 -19.00 -6.35 -0.14
C GLN A 250 -19.42 -5.73 -1.48
N SER A 251 -20.12 -4.59 -1.45
CA SER A 251 -20.56 -3.87 -2.66
C SER A 251 -19.64 -2.69 -2.91
N TYR A 252 -19.06 -2.63 -4.11
CA TYR A 252 -18.15 -1.56 -4.53
C TYR A 252 -18.79 -0.17 -4.36
N ASP A 253 -19.98 0.02 -4.93
CA ASP A 253 -20.70 1.30 -4.87
C ASP A 253 -21.08 1.69 -3.42
N LYS A 254 -21.37 0.72 -2.55
CA LYS A 254 -21.66 1.01 -1.14
C LYS A 254 -20.41 1.51 -0.42
N LEU A 255 -19.27 0.84 -0.59
CA LEU A 255 -18.01 1.24 0.05
C LEU A 255 -17.59 2.64 -0.40
N TRP A 256 -17.62 2.92 -1.70
CA TRP A 256 -17.32 4.26 -2.20
C TRP A 256 -18.27 5.34 -1.69
N ARG A 257 -19.57 5.06 -1.58
CA ARG A 257 -20.53 6.00 -0.99
C ARG A 257 -20.27 6.27 0.49
N TYR A 258 -19.87 5.27 1.26
CA TYR A 258 -19.49 5.47 2.66
C TYR A 258 -18.24 6.35 2.76
N LYS A 259 -17.21 6.01 1.98
CA LYS A 259 -15.96 6.76 1.92
C LYS A 259 -16.15 8.23 1.54
N LEU A 260 -16.88 8.51 0.47
CA LEU A 260 -17.10 9.89 0.00
C LEU A 260 -17.93 10.74 0.97
N LYS A 261 -18.65 10.12 1.90
CA LYS A 261 -19.42 10.80 2.95
C LYS A 261 -18.68 10.85 4.29
N ARG A 262 -17.45 10.33 4.37
CA ARG A 262 -16.69 10.26 5.62
C ARG A 262 -16.32 11.66 6.10
N THR A 263 -16.56 11.92 7.38
CA THR A 263 -16.24 13.18 8.07
C THR A 263 -15.35 12.96 9.30
N ARG A 264 -14.71 11.80 9.40
CA ARG A 264 -13.84 11.47 10.54
C ARG A 264 -12.56 12.29 10.46
N THR A 265 -12.17 12.87 11.59
CA THR A 265 -10.97 13.70 11.76
C THR A 265 -9.99 13.03 12.75
N TYR A 266 -8.75 13.53 12.77
CA TYR A 266 -7.65 12.97 13.57
C TYR A 266 -6.89 14.09 14.27
N GLY A 267 -7.51 14.77 15.23
CA GLY A 267 -6.82 15.81 16.01
C GLY A 267 -6.33 17.01 15.20
N GLY A 268 -6.96 17.30 14.06
CA GLY A 268 -6.52 18.36 13.15
C GLY A 268 -5.35 17.98 12.23
N LYS A 269 -4.89 16.73 12.26
CA LYS A 269 -3.88 16.22 11.32
C LYS A 269 -4.41 16.17 9.89
N THR A 270 -3.50 16.42 8.96
CA THR A 270 -3.73 16.26 7.53
C THR A 270 -4.09 14.81 7.22
N ILE A 271 -5.13 14.59 6.43
CA ILE A 271 -5.51 13.26 5.96
C ILE A 271 -5.13 13.15 4.50
N GLN A 272 -4.16 12.30 4.19
CA GLN A 272 -3.89 11.92 2.82
C GLN A 272 -5.03 11.06 2.29
N LYS A 273 -5.71 11.60 1.28
CA LYS A 273 -6.79 10.89 0.60
C LYS A 273 -6.22 9.58 0.06
N SER A 274 -6.95 8.49 0.25
CA SER A 274 -6.59 7.17 -0.25
C SER A 274 -7.74 6.60 -1.06
N CYS A 275 -7.54 5.61 -1.93
CA CYS A 275 -8.62 4.87 -2.56
C CYS A 275 -8.18 3.46 -2.99
N PHE A 276 -9.07 2.74 -3.68
CA PHE A 276 -8.84 1.37 -4.12
C PHE A 276 -9.58 1.08 -5.44
N VAL A 277 -8.98 0.21 -6.25
CA VAL A 277 -9.56 -0.24 -7.54
C VAL A 277 -10.56 -1.36 -7.33
N GLY A 278 -10.19 -2.30 -6.46
CA GLY A 278 -10.94 -3.52 -6.15
C GLY A 278 -10.41 -4.14 -4.86
N TRP A 279 -10.96 -5.29 -4.50
CA TRP A 279 -10.40 -6.15 -3.46
C TRP A 279 -10.97 -7.56 -3.59
N ASP A 280 -10.07 -8.53 -3.73
CA ASP A 280 -10.35 -9.95 -3.79
C ASP A 280 -9.12 -10.73 -3.30
N ASN A 281 -9.09 -11.06 -2.01
CA ASN A 281 -8.00 -11.87 -1.44
C ASN A 281 -8.33 -13.37 -1.39
N SER A 282 -9.19 -13.84 -2.30
CA SER A 282 -9.57 -15.25 -2.39
C SER A 282 -8.46 -16.16 -2.88
N ALA A 283 -7.49 -15.63 -3.64
CA ALA A 283 -6.28 -16.36 -4.02
C ALA A 283 -5.47 -16.83 -2.80
N ARG A 284 -5.29 -15.96 -1.79
CA ARG A 284 -4.61 -16.32 -0.53
C ARG A 284 -5.52 -17.03 0.48
N LYS A 285 -6.78 -16.60 0.62
CA LYS A 285 -7.63 -16.96 1.78
C LYS A 285 -8.78 -17.91 1.45
N GLY A 286 -8.95 -18.29 0.19
CA GLY A 286 -10.02 -19.15 -0.26
C GLY A 286 -11.40 -18.68 0.24
N ARG A 287 -12.15 -19.56 0.93
CA ARG A 287 -13.46 -19.21 1.48
C ARG A 287 -13.43 -18.26 2.69
N ASN A 288 -12.28 -18.00 3.29
CA ASN A 288 -12.15 -17.01 4.37
C ASN A 288 -11.88 -15.58 3.86
N SER A 289 -12.00 -15.37 2.55
CA SER A 289 -11.72 -14.11 1.88
C SER A 289 -12.83 -13.07 2.01
N MET A 290 -12.46 -11.82 1.71
CA MET A 290 -13.37 -10.74 1.37
C MET A 290 -13.29 -10.50 -0.13
N ILE A 291 -14.45 -10.36 -0.78
CA ILE A 291 -14.57 -10.02 -2.20
C ILE A 291 -15.47 -8.81 -2.36
N VAL A 292 -14.95 -7.73 -2.94
CA VAL A 292 -15.71 -6.53 -3.30
C VAL A 292 -16.26 -6.70 -4.72
N LYS A 293 -17.58 -6.63 -4.86
CA LYS A 293 -18.28 -6.86 -6.13
C LYS A 293 -18.74 -5.58 -6.81
N GLY A 294 -18.59 -5.58 -8.13
CA GLY A 294 -19.16 -4.56 -9.02
C GLY A 294 -18.22 -3.41 -9.36
N ASN A 295 -16.91 -3.59 -9.17
CA ASN A 295 -15.88 -2.71 -9.69
C ASN A 295 -15.77 -2.84 -11.22
N THR A 296 -15.56 -1.71 -11.87
CA THR A 296 -15.32 -1.56 -13.31
C THR A 296 -14.45 -0.32 -13.49
N PRO A 297 -13.64 -0.21 -14.56
CA PRO A 297 -12.87 1.00 -14.84
C PRO A 297 -13.70 2.29 -14.75
N GLU A 298 -14.88 2.35 -15.38
CA GLU A 298 -15.71 3.56 -15.46
C GLU A 298 -16.18 4.03 -14.08
N LYS A 299 -16.59 3.08 -13.22
CA LYS A 299 -16.97 3.38 -11.84
C LYS A 299 -15.79 3.86 -11.03
N PHE A 300 -14.62 3.23 -11.19
CA PHE A 300 -13.40 3.68 -10.53
C PHE A 300 -13.09 5.11 -10.93
N GLY A 301 -13.07 5.45 -12.22
CA GLY A 301 -12.82 6.81 -12.69
C GLY A 301 -13.81 7.83 -12.14
N LYS A 302 -15.11 7.51 -12.17
CA LYS A 302 -16.16 8.36 -11.58
C LYS A 302 -15.92 8.62 -10.10
N TYR A 303 -15.65 7.58 -9.32
CA TYR A 303 -15.45 7.72 -7.88
C TYR A 303 -14.11 8.37 -7.52
N PHE A 304 -13.06 8.09 -8.28
CA PHE A 304 -11.75 8.69 -8.13
C PHE A 304 -11.81 10.20 -8.40
N LYS A 305 -12.47 10.63 -9.48
CA LYS A 305 -12.72 12.05 -9.76
C LYS A 305 -13.52 12.72 -8.63
N ALA A 306 -14.60 12.08 -8.16
CA ALA A 306 -15.37 12.59 -7.02
C ALA A 306 -14.54 12.71 -5.72
N LEU A 307 -13.55 11.84 -5.51
CA LEU A 307 -12.64 11.92 -4.37
C LEU A 307 -11.61 13.05 -4.54
N ILE A 308 -11.07 13.24 -5.75
CA ILE A 308 -10.20 14.38 -6.07
C ILE A 308 -10.94 15.68 -5.77
N ASP A 309 -12.16 15.81 -6.28
CA ASP A 309 -13.01 17.00 -6.18
C ASP A 309 -13.70 17.16 -4.80
N SER A 310 -13.47 16.23 -3.87
CA SER A 310 -14.10 16.29 -2.54
C SER A 310 -13.63 17.52 -1.75
N SER A 311 -14.58 18.25 -1.16
CA SER A 311 -14.35 19.52 -0.45
C SER A 311 -13.90 19.34 1.01
N ARG A 312 -13.20 18.25 1.32
CA ARG A 312 -12.69 18.00 2.67
C ARG A 312 -11.55 18.97 2.99
N THR A 313 -11.75 19.83 3.97
CA THR A 313 -10.78 20.88 4.36
C THR A 313 -9.58 20.35 5.14
N ASP A 314 -9.67 19.12 5.65
CA ASP A 314 -8.61 18.41 6.37
C ASP A 314 -7.82 17.45 5.46
N ALA A 315 -8.13 17.42 4.17
CA ALA A 315 -7.48 16.55 3.22
C ALA A 315 -6.18 17.16 2.68
N ASP A 316 -5.20 16.31 2.44
CA ASP A 316 -4.02 16.66 1.64
C ASP A 316 -4.49 17.10 0.23
N ASP A 317 -4.03 18.28 -0.20
CA ASP A 317 -4.34 18.89 -1.49
C ASP A 317 -3.26 18.59 -2.54
N GLU A 318 -2.15 17.99 -2.14
CA GLU A 318 -1.02 17.63 -2.98
C GLU A 318 -1.02 16.15 -3.34
N PHE A 319 -1.29 15.25 -2.40
CA PHE A 319 -1.17 13.80 -2.60
C PHE A 319 -2.48 13.02 -2.43
N ILE A 320 -2.66 12.01 -3.29
CA ILE A 320 -3.69 10.98 -3.15
C ILE A 320 -3.06 9.60 -3.34
N VAL A 321 -3.39 8.65 -2.47
CA VAL A 321 -2.83 7.30 -2.44
C VAL A 321 -3.81 6.30 -3.04
N ILE A 322 -3.34 5.35 -3.83
CA ILE A 322 -4.14 4.23 -4.33
C ILE A 322 -3.57 2.93 -3.78
N ASN A 323 -4.44 2.13 -3.16
CA ASN A 323 -4.17 0.74 -2.82
C ASN A 323 -4.65 -0.15 -3.98
N ALA A 324 -3.78 -0.71 -4.81
CA ALA A 324 -2.32 -0.53 -4.91
C ALA A 324 -1.91 -0.52 -6.39
N TRP A 325 -0.62 -0.41 -6.67
CA TRP A 325 -0.04 -0.69 -7.99
C TRP A 325 -0.21 -2.18 -8.33
N ASN A 326 0.30 -3.06 -7.48
CA ASN A 326 0.52 -4.48 -7.80
C ASN A 326 0.16 -5.47 -6.67
N GLU A 327 -0.80 -5.18 -5.79
CA GLU A 327 -1.33 -6.17 -4.82
C GLU A 327 -2.26 -7.19 -5.51
N TRP A 328 -1.70 -7.96 -6.45
CA TRP A 328 -2.43 -8.91 -7.29
C TRP A 328 -3.15 -9.98 -6.47
N SER A 329 -2.47 -10.60 -5.50
CA SER A 329 -3.03 -11.66 -4.67
C SER A 329 -4.12 -11.18 -3.69
N GLU A 330 -4.31 -9.86 -3.55
CA GLU A 330 -5.45 -9.23 -2.88
C GLU A 330 -6.45 -8.56 -3.84
N GLY A 331 -6.28 -8.72 -5.15
CA GLY A 331 -7.14 -8.13 -6.16
C GLY A 331 -7.19 -6.59 -6.13
N ALA A 332 -6.18 -5.97 -5.53
CA ALA A 332 -6.07 -4.53 -5.31
C ALA A 332 -4.92 -3.96 -6.15
N TYR A 333 -4.99 -4.12 -7.48
CA TYR A 333 -3.94 -3.69 -8.41
C TYR A 333 -4.48 -2.67 -9.42
N LEU A 334 -3.60 -1.76 -9.82
CA LEU A 334 -3.77 -0.80 -10.91
C LEU A 334 -3.09 -1.25 -12.19
N GLU A 335 -2.13 -2.18 -12.08
CA GLU A 335 -1.39 -2.68 -13.22
C GLU A 335 -2.33 -3.21 -14.32
N PRO A 336 -1.93 -3.08 -15.60
CA PRO A 336 -2.72 -3.59 -16.71
C PRO A 336 -2.91 -5.10 -16.61
N ASP A 337 -4.14 -5.56 -16.81
CA ASP A 337 -4.51 -6.96 -16.80
C ASP A 337 -5.07 -7.42 -18.15
N SER A 338 -5.17 -8.72 -18.37
CA SER A 338 -5.68 -9.28 -19.63
C SER A 338 -7.17 -9.03 -19.90
N LYS A 339 -7.96 -8.62 -18.90
CA LYS A 339 -9.42 -8.40 -19.00
C LYS A 339 -9.78 -6.94 -19.28
N HIS A 340 -9.04 -6.02 -18.71
CA HIS A 340 -9.31 -4.60 -18.68
C HIS A 340 -8.20 -3.80 -19.39
N GLY A 341 -7.05 -4.41 -19.70
CA GLY A 341 -5.92 -3.72 -20.29
C GLY A 341 -5.52 -2.51 -19.45
N TYR A 342 -5.31 -1.38 -20.11
CA TYR A 342 -4.92 -0.12 -19.46
C TYR A 342 -6.09 0.69 -18.89
N ARG A 343 -7.34 0.18 -18.97
CA ARG A 343 -8.53 1.01 -18.72
C ARG A 343 -8.58 1.64 -17.33
N TYR A 344 -8.09 0.98 -16.27
CA TYR A 344 -8.05 1.63 -14.95
C TYR A 344 -7.07 2.82 -14.90
N LEU A 345 -5.92 2.69 -15.56
CA LEU A 345 -4.93 3.75 -15.68
C LEU A 345 -5.43 4.91 -16.56
N GLU A 346 -6.15 4.61 -17.64
CA GLU A 346 -6.81 5.62 -18.48
C GLU A 346 -7.79 6.48 -17.66
N GLN A 347 -8.47 5.88 -16.68
CA GLN A 347 -9.38 6.61 -15.79
C GLN A 347 -8.63 7.55 -14.83
N ILE A 348 -7.44 7.18 -14.36
CA ILE A 348 -6.56 8.10 -13.60
C ILE A 348 -6.18 9.27 -14.49
N LYS A 349 -5.63 8.99 -15.67
CA LYS A 349 -5.19 10.01 -16.63
C LYS A 349 -6.31 10.98 -16.97
N ASN A 350 -7.52 10.47 -17.19
CA ASN A 350 -8.70 11.29 -17.50
C ASN A 350 -9.17 12.12 -16.31
N ALA A 351 -9.18 11.57 -15.09
CA ALA A 351 -9.60 12.30 -13.89
C ALA A 351 -8.64 13.44 -13.49
N LEU A 352 -7.37 13.34 -13.88
CA LEU A 352 -6.34 14.35 -13.64
C LEU A 352 -6.31 15.47 -14.69
N LYS A 353 -6.98 15.30 -15.85
CA LYS A 353 -7.14 16.39 -16.81
C LYS A 353 -7.94 17.51 -16.15
N LYS A 354 -7.50 18.74 -16.31
CA LYS A 354 -8.31 19.91 -15.96
C LYS A 354 -9.48 19.97 -16.93
N ASP A 355 -10.67 20.31 -16.44
CA ASP A 355 -11.77 20.69 -17.31
C ASP A 355 -11.29 21.91 -18.12
N GLU A 356 -11.22 21.76 -19.46
CA GLU A 356 -10.84 22.84 -20.39
C GLU A 356 -11.87 23.96 -20.44
#